data_AF-A0A8I2H4F5-F1
#
_entry.id   AF-A0A8I2H4F5-F1
#
_cell.length_a   1.000
_cell.length_b   1.000
_cell.length_c   1.000
_cell.angle_alpha   90.00
_cell.angle_beta   90.00
_cell.angle_gamma   90.00
#
_symmetry.space_group_name_H-M   'P 1'
#
loop_
_entity.id
_entity.type
_entity.pdbx_description
1 polymer ?
#
loop_
_entity_poly.entity_id
_entity_poly.type
_entity_poly.pdbx_seq_one_letter_code
_entity_poly.pdbx_strand_id
1 'polypeptide(L)'
;MLEAWESVRLFYIQYSIPLSLIAVLVCLVLRDIKAARYAILIALFYIIGSFTGDFIRAIDDELVYRYIFWAFNDIVFMAIIAVWAIKDKVYMWQSVIAQLIIIPAPILQMFRLVDRHLMELSYSSYLYVTIIPIVNFATLCLAFVPVVAYFQLKHKRMQDGALESIEVGR
;
A
#
# COMPACT_ATOMS: atom_id res chain seq x y z
N MET A 1 -17.63 -3.52 16.20
CA MET A 1 -16.47 -4.11 15.49
C MET A 1 -16.41 -3.73 14.02
N LEU A 2 -17.51 -3.81 13.25
CA LEU A 2 -17.57 -3.24 11.88
C LEU A 2 -17.34 -1.72 11.86
N GLU A 3 -17.86 -1.00 12.87
CA GLU A 3 -17.65 0.44 13.06
C GLU A 3 -16.17 0.84 13.25
N ALA A 4 -15.34 -0.03 13.84
CA ALA A 4 -13.93 0.29 14.10
C ALA A 4 -13.13 0.45 12.79
N TRP A 5 -13.49 -0.33 11.76
CA TRP A 5 -12.87 -0.27 10.44
C TRP A 5 -13.51 0.76 9.52
N GLU A 6 -14.69 1.27 9.88
CA GLU A 6 -15.36 2.31 9.11
C GLU A 6 -14.56 3.61 9.11
N SER A 7 -14.01 4.01 10.26
CA SER A 7 -13.12 5.18 10.36
C SER A 7 -11.88 5.04 9.47
N VAL A 8 -11.26 3.85 9.45
CA VAL A 8 -10.09 3.56 8.59
C VAL A 8 -10.48 3.58 7.11
N ARG A 9 -11.64 2.99 6.76
CA ARG A 9 -12.17 2.99 5.40
C ARG A 9 -12.46 4.40 4.89
N LEU A 10 -13.14 5.22 5.70
CA LEU A 10 -13.48 6.60 5.37
C LEU A 10 -12.23 7.47 5.24
N PHE A 11 -11.30 7.35 6.19
CA PHE A 11 -10.01 8.01 6.12
C PHE A 11 -9.29 7.66 4.81
N TYR A 12 -9.29 6.39 4.43
CA TYR A 12 -8.61 5.95 3.23
C TYR A 12 -9.28 6.48 1.95
N ILE A 13 -10.61 6.47 1.87
CA ILE A 13 -11.33 7.03 0.73
C ILE A 13 -11.01 8.52 0.56
N GLN A 14 -10.93 9.27 1.66
CA GLN A 14 -10.73 10.71 1.62
C GLN A 14 -9.26 11.12 1.45
N TYR A 15 -8.32 10.36 2.03
CA TYR A 15 -6.93 10.79 2.19
C TYR A 15 -5.87 9.89 1.53
N SER A 16 -6.21 8.72 0.98
CA SER A 16 -5.21 7.83 0.35
C SER A 16 -4.44 8.48 -0.79
N ILE A 17 -5.13 9.17 -1.70
CA ILE A 17 -4.50 9.90 -2.82
C ILE A 17 -3.58 11.01 -2.31
N PRO A 18 -4.03 12.02 -1.54
CA PRO A 18 -3.14 13.09 -1.11
C PRO A 18 -1.97 12.57 -0.25
N LEU A 19 -2.17 11.55 0.59
CA LEU A 19 -1.08 10.95 1.37
C LEU A 19 -0.05 10.24 0.47
N SER A 20 -0.49 9.51 -0.55
CA SER A 20 0.42 8.89 -1.50
C SER A 20 1.24 9.92 -2.29
N LEU A 21 0.62 11.06 -2.66
CA LEU A 21 1.32 12.17 -3.32
C LEU A 21 2.32 12.86 -2.39
N ILE A 22 1.99 13.00 -1.11
CA ILE A 22 2.93 13.48 -0.09
C ILE A 22 4.12 12.51 0.02
N ALA A 23 3.89 11.20 0.05
CA ALA A 23 4.98 10.21 0.07
C ALA A 23 5.91 10.36 -1.13
N VAL A 24 5.35 10.56 -2.34
CA VAL A 24 6.13 10.85 -3.56
C VAL A 24 6.98 12.09 -3.37
N LEU A 25 6.38 13.20 -2.94
CA LEU A 25 7.07 14.48 -2.76
C LEU A 25 8.22 14.35 -1.76
N VAL A 26 7.99 13.68 -0.63
CA VAL A 26 9.03 13.46 0.38
C VAL A 26 10.17 12.61 -0.19
N CYS A 27 9.89 11.52 -0.90
CA CYS A 27 10.93 10.69 -1.51
C CYS A 27 11.77 11.47 -2.54
N LEU A 28 11.14 12.36 -3.31
CA LEU A 28 11.83 13.23 -4.27
C LEU A 28 12.71 14.27 -3.56
N VAL A 29 12.23 14.90 -2.48
CA VAL A 29 13.01 15.85 -1.65
C VAL A 29 14.22 15.15 -1.02
N LEU A 30 14.05 13.92 -0.55
CA LEU A 30 15.13 13.09 -0.02
C LEU A 30 16.06 12.53 -1.11
N ARG A 31 15.74 12.77 -2.39
CA ARG A 31 16.46 12.26 -3.57
C ARG A 31 16.56 10.73 -3.61
N ASP A 32 15.65 10.02 -2.95
CA ASP A 32 15.54 8.56 -3.03
C ASP A 32 14.63 8.16 -4.20
N ILE A 33 15.26 7.99 -5.37
CA ILE A 33 14.54 7.66 -6.61
C ILE A 33 13.96 6.23 -6.58
N LYS A 34 14.57 5.30 -5.85
CA LYS A 34 14.06 3.92 -5.73
C LYS A 34 12.76 3.91 -4.92
N ALA A 35 12.75 4.60 -3.78
CA ALA A 35 11.56 4.83 -2.98
C ALA A 35 10.48 5.64 -3.72
N ALA A 36 10.90 6.69 -4.44
CA ALA A 36 9.97 7.54 -5.19
C ALA A 36 9.20 6.74 -6.26
N ARG A 37 9.86 5.84 -7.00
CA ARG A 37 9.18 4.98 -7.98
C ARG A 37 8.09 4.13 -7.33
N TYR A 38 8.38 3.53 -6.19
CA TYR A 38 7.38 2.76 -5.44
C TYR A 38 6.20 3.64 -5.00
N ALA A 39 6.47 4.81 -4.41
CA ALA A 39 5.44 5.76 -4.00
C ALA A 39 4.58 6.26 -5.17
N ILE A 40 5.20 6.51 -6.33
CA ILE A 40 4.49 6.92 -7.56
C ILE A 40 3.54 5.81 -8.01
N LEU A 41 3.98 4.56 -7.97
CA LEU A 41 3.14 3.44 -8.36
C LEU A 41 1.91 3.32 -7.44
N ILE A 42 2.08 3.46 -6.13
CA ILE A 42 0.96 3.50 -5.18
C ILE A 42 -0.01 4.63 -5.54
N ALA A 43 0.50 5.84 -5.75
CA ALA A 43 -0.33 7.00 -6.07
C ALA A 43 -1.14 6.77 -7.35
N LEU A 44 -0.50 6.23 -8.39
CA LEU A 44 -1.17 5.88 -9.64
C LEU A 44 -2.31 4.88 -9.43
N PHE A 45 -2.09 3.84 -8.63
CA PHE A 45 -3.10 2.82 -8.38
C PHE A 45 -4.26 3.32 -7.53
N TYR A 46 -4.02 4.20 -6.56
CA TYR A 46 -5.12 4.87 -5.84
C TYR A 46 -5.92 5.82 -6.71
N ILE A 47 -5.24 6.57 -7.59
CA ILE A 47 -5.92 7.42 -8.56
C ILE A 47 -6.78 6.54 -9.48
N ILE A 48 -6.20 5.51 -10.11
CA ILE A 48 -6.93 4.59 -10.98
C ILE A 48 -8.13 4.00 -10.23
N GLY A 49 -7.93 3.46 -9.02
CA GLY A 49 -9.00 2.87 -8.24
C GLY A 49 -10.11 3.87 -7.85
N SER A 50 -9.77 5.11 -7.54
CA SER A 50 -10.76 6.15 -7.25
C SER A 50 -11.58 6.53 -8.49
N PHE A 51 -10.96 6.60 -9.67
CA PHE A 51 -11.66 6.94 -10.91
C PHE A 51 -12.48 5.79 -11.49
N THR A 52 -12.01 4.54 -11.36
CA THR A 52 -12.72 3.37 -11.90
C THR A 52 -13.74 2.80 -10.93
N GLY A 53 -13.62 3.10 -9.63
CA GLY A 53 -14.39 2.42 -8.58
C GLY A 53 -15.90 2.58 -8.71
N ASP A 54 -16.40 3.79 -8.94
CA ASP A 54 -17.84 4.02 -9.08
C ASP A 54 -18.38 3.49 -10.41
N PHE A 55 -17.60 3.62 -11.49
CA PHE A 55 -17.95 3.04 -12.79
C PHE A 55 -18.13 1.52 -12.70
N ILE A 56 -17.18 0.82 -12.10
CA ILE A 56 -17.24 -0.65 -11.94
C ILE A 56 -18.43 -1.05 -11.09
N ARG A 57 -18.74 -0.29 -10.03
CA ARG A 57 -19.90 -0.58 -9.19
C ARG A 57 -21.22 -0.39 -9.94
N ALA A 58 -21.28 0.56 -10.88
CA ALA A 58 -22.49 0.88 -11.64
C ALA A 58 -22.80 -0.14 -12.75
N ILE A 59 -21.79 -0.85 -13.26
CA ILE A 59 -21.97 -1.85 -14.33
C ILE A 59 -22.04 -3.29 -13.80
N ASP A 60 -21.86 -3.50 -12.49
CA ASP A 60 -21.73 -4.82 -11.87
C ASP A 60 -22.96 -5.16 -11.03
N ASP A 61 -24.07 -5.41 -11.72
CA ASP A 61 -25.37 -5.76 -11.12
C ASP A 61 -25.31 -7.12 -10.40
N GLU A 62 -24.55 -8.08 -10.93
CA GLU A 62 -24.40 -9.42 -10.34
C GLU A 62 -23.36 -9.47 -9.21
N LEU A 63 -22.65 -8.36 -8.97
CA LEU A 63 -21.60 -8.22 -7.94
C LEU A 63 -20.49 -9.28 -8.08
N VAL A 64 -20.08 -9.53 -9.33
CA VAL A 64 -19.05 -10.48 -9.75
C VAL A 64 -17.84 -9.74 -10.30
N TYR A 65 -18.09 -8.83 -11.25
CA TYR A 65 -17.05 -8.18 -12.05
C TYR A 65 -16.13 -7.31 -11.18
N ARG A 66 -16.64 -6.70 -10.11
CA ARG A 66 -15.80 -5.89 -9.21
C ARG A 66 -14.69 -6.71 -8.58
N TYR A 67 -14.96 -7.94 -8.13
CA TYR A 67 -13.97 -8.73 -7.41
C TYR A 67 -12.86 -9.21 -8.35
N ILE A 68 -13.23 -9.59 -9.57
CA ILE A 68 -12.28 -9.96 -10.63
C ILE A 68 -11.41 -8.76 -11.00
N PHE A 69 -12.03 -7.59 -11.21
CA PHE A 69 -11.30 -6.37 -11.56
C PHE A 69 -10.30 -5.97 -10.48
N TRP A 70 -10.71 -5.95 -9.21
CA TRP A 70 -9.83 -5.57 -8.11
C TRP A 70 -8.71 -6.59 -7.89
N ALA A 71 -9.02 -7.89 -7.95
CA ALA A 71 -7.99 -8.93 -7.86
C ALA A 71 -6.97 -8.80 -9.00
N PHE A 72 -7.42 -8.53 -10.23
CA PHE A 72 -6.54 -8.29 -11.35
C PHE A 72 -5.67 -7.05 -11.14
N ASN A 73 -6.25 -5.97 -10.62
CA ASN A 73 -5.52 -4.74 -10.30
C ASN A 73 -4.39 -5.01 -9.29
N ASP A 74 -4.66 -5.74 -8.21
CA ASP A 74 -3.65 -6.13 -7.23
C ASP A 74 -2.52 -6.98 -7.86
N ILE A 75 -2.87 -7.93 -8.73
CA ILE A 75 -1.89 -8.77 -9.44
C ILE A 75 -1.02 -7.94 -10.38
N VAL A 76 -1.61 -6.99 -11.13
CA VAL A 76 -0.85 -6.09 -12.01
C VAL A 76 0.10 -5.22 -11.19
N PHE A 77 -0.35 -4.67 -10.06
CA PHE A 77 0.51 -3.92 -9.15
C PHE A 77 1.70 -4.75 -8.69
N MET A 78 1.44 -5.97 -8.19
CA MET A 78 2.48 -6.89 -7.74
C MET A 78 3.47 -7.23 -8.86
N ALA A 79 2.98 -7.48 -10.08
CA ALA A 79 3.81 -7.80 -11.23
C ALA A 79 4.74 -6.64 -11.61
N ILE A 80 4.23 -5.40 -11.63
CA ILE A 80 5.05 -4.21 -11.91
C ILE A 80 6.16 -4.08 -10.89
N ILE A 81 5.84 -4.20 -9.59
CA ILE A 81 6.84 -4.11 -8.52
C ILE A 81 7.89 -5.20 -8.62
N ALA A 82 7.49 -6.46 -8.85
CA ALA A 82 8.41 -7.57 -8.98
C ALA A 82 9.39 -7.34 -10.14
N VAL A 83 8.89 -6.93 -11.31
CA VAL A 83 9.72 -6.62 -12.48
C VAL A 83 10.66 -5.44 -12.17
N TRP A 84 10.19 -4.41 -11.49
CA TRP A 84 11.02 -3.28 -11.09
C TRP A 84 12.09 -3.65 -10.08
N ALA A 85 11.82 -4.56 -9.15
CA ALA A 85 12.79 -5.03 -8.17
C ALA A 85 13.93 -5.82 -8.83
N ILE A 86 13.58 -6.72 -9.77
CA ILE A 86 14.57 -7.49 -10.55
C ILE A 86 15.45 -6.56 -11.40
N LYS A 87 14.90 -5.46 -11.92
CA LYS A 87 15.63 -4.44 -12.70
C LYS A 87 16.33 -3.37 -11.83
N ASP A 88 16.42 -3.59 -10.51
CA ASP A 88 16.98 -2.66 -9.52
C ASP A 88 16.38 -1.23 -9.58
N LYS A 89 15.13 -1.12 -10.02
CA LYS A 89 14.39 0.15 -10.09
C LYS A 89 13.76 0.52 -8.75
N VAL A 90 13.44 -0.47 -7.90
CA VAL A 90 12.95 -0.30 -6.52
C VAL A 90 13.76 -1.20 -5.58
N TYR A 91 13.70 -0.96 -4.27
CA TYR A 91 14.39 -1.80 -3.30
C TYR A 91 13.80 -3.21 -3.26
N MET A 92 14.66 -4.23 -3.29
CA MET A 92 14.24 -5.63 -3.24
C MET A 92 13.43 -5.95 -1.98
N TRP A 93 13.88 -5.48 -0.80
CA TRP A 93 13.16 -5.69 0.45
C TRP A 93 11.76 -5.05 0.43
N GLN A 94 11.63 -3.87 -0.18
CA GLN A 94 10.35 -3.16 -0.28
C GLN A 94 9.39 -3.94 -1.19
N SER A 95 9.90 -4.53 -2.28
CA SER A 95 9.12 -5.43 -3.13
C SER A 95 8.65 -6.68 -2.38
N VAL A 96 9.53 -7.35 -1.62
CA VAL A 96 9.17 -8.55 -0.86
C VAL A 96 8.08 -8.25 0.17
N ILE A 97 8.25 -7.19 0.97
CA ILE A 97 7.25 -6.80 1.98
C ILE A 97 5.93 -6.40 1.30
N ALA A 98 5.97 -5.63 0.21
CA ALA A 98 4.77 -5.24 -0.52
C ALA A 98 3.99 -6.47 -1.02
N GLN A 99 4.67 -7.47 -1.58
CA GLN A 99 4.01 -8.71 -2.01
C GLN A 99 3.35 -9.44 -0.84
N LEU A 100 4.04 -9.59 0.29
CA LEU A 100 3.47 -10.23 1.48
C LEU A 100 2.23 -9.50 2.01
N ILE A 101 2.25 -8.16 1.99
CA ILE A 101 1.11 -7.33 2.41
C ILE A 101 -0.06 -7.49 1.43
N ILE A 102 0.21 -7.56 0.13
CA ILE A 102 -0.84 -7.46 -0.90
C ILE A 102 -1.48 -8.81 -1.22
N ILE A 103 -0.73 -9.92 -1.19
CA ILE A 103 -1.23 -11.28 -1.51
C ILE A 103 -2.61 -11.62 -0.88
N PRO A 104 -2.89 -11.28 0.39
CA PRO A 104 -4.21 -11.53 0.98
C PRO A 104 -5.37 -10.87 0.23
N ALA A 105 -5.17 -9.70 -0.39
CA ALA A 105 -6.24 -8.98 -1.09
C ALA A 105 -6.80 -9.76 -2.30
N PRO A 106 -6.03 -10.10 -3.36
CA PRO A 106 -6.58 -10.82 -4.51
C PRO A 106 -7.10 -12.22 -4.14
N ILE A 107 -6.49 -12.90 -3.16
CA ILE A 107 -7.02 -14.17 -2.63
C ILE A 107 -8.42 -13.96 -2.05
N LEU A 108 -8.59 -12.92 -1.23
CA LEU A 108 -9.86 -12.63 -0.57
C LEU A 108 -10.92 -12.11 -1.55
N GLN A 109 -10.52 -11.38 -2.59
CA GLN A 109 -11.40 -10.98 -3.69
C GLN A 109 -11.99 -12.23 -4.38
N MET A 110 -11.14 -13.20 -4.72
CA MET A 110 -11.57 -14.46 -5.34
C MET A 110 -12.38 -15.34 -4.38
N PHE A 111 -11.98 -15.42 -3.11
CA PHE A 111 -12.74 -16.14 -2.08
C PHE A 111 -14.14 -15.56 -1.90
N ARG A 112 -14.26 -14.22 -1.86
CA ARG A 112 -15.56 -13.54 -1.74
C ARG A 112 -16.45 -13.78 -2.94
N LEU A 113 -15.87 -13.88 -4.14
CA LEU A 113 -16.62 -14.27 -5.33
C LEU A 113 -17.22 -15.67 -5.15
N VAL A 114 -16.44 -16.64 -4.69
CA VAL A 114 -16.91 -18.02 -4.46
C VAL A 114 -17.95 -18.09 -3.34
N ASP A 115 -17.67 -17.45 -2.20
CA ASP A 115 -18.55 -17.43 -1.02
C ASP A 115 -19.91 -16.82 -1.31
N ARG A 116 -19.96 -15.82 -2.20
CA ARG A 116 -21.23 -15.23 -2.65
C ARG A 116 -22.13 -16.22 -3.40
N HIS A 117 -21.55 -17.06 -4.24
CA HIS A 117 -22.31 -17.98 -5.09
C HIS A 117 -22.65 -19.29 -4.39
N LEU A 118 -21.86 -19.71 -3.39
CA LEU A 118 -22.01 -21.01 -2.73
C LEU A 118 -22.59 -20.94 -1.31
N MET A 119 -22.41 -19.81 -0.61
CA MET A 119 -22.60 -19.73 0.84
C MET A 119 -23.22 -18.39 1.31
N GLU A 120 -23.81 -17.62 0.38
CA GLU A 120 -24.51 -16.35 0.65
C GLU A 120 -23.74 -15.35 1.55
N LEU A 121 -22.41 -15.22 1.35
CA LEU A 121 -21.55 -14.28 2.09
C LEU A 121 -21.37 -14.56 3.61
N SER A 122 -21.70 -15.75 4.09
CA SER A 122 -21.64 -16.11 5.51
C SER A 122 -20.24 -15.94 6.13
N TYR A 123 -19.17 -16.23 5.36
CA TYR A 123 -17.79 -16.25 5.89
C TYR A 123 -16.94 -15.07 5.44
N SER A 124 -17.08 -14.62 4.20
CA SER A 124 -16.20 -13.61 3.61
C SER A 124 -16.50 -12.18 4.07
N SER A 125 -17.70 -11.89 4.59
CA SER A 125 -18.12 -10.54 4.94
C SER A 125 -17.22 -9.88 5.98
N TYR A 126 -16.94 -10.58 7.07
CA TYR A 126 -16.09 -10.05 8.13
C TYR A 126 -14.63 -9.90 7.68
N LEU A 127 -14.10 -10.93 7.02
CA LEU A 127 -12.72 -10.95 6.54
C LEU A 127 -12.48 -9.84 5.51
N TYR A 128 -13.43 -9.65 4.58
CA TYR A 128 -13.30 -8.65 3.51
C TYR A 128 -13.27 -7.21 4.03
N VAL A 129 -14.19 -6.86 4.93
CA VAL A 129 -14.24 -5.50 5.51
C VAL A 129 -13.05 -5.21 6.41
N THR A 130 -12.37 -6.24 6.93
CA THR A 130 -11.21 -6.08 7.83
C THR A 130 -9.89 -6.09 7.05
N ILE A 131 -9.65 -7.10 6.24
CA ILE A 131 -8.36 -7.33 5.58
C ILE A 131 -8.11 -6.29 4.48
N ILE A 132 -9.12 -5.95 3.66
CA ILE A 132 -8.92 -5.02 2.55
C ILE A 132 -8.43 -3.64 3.06
N PRO A 133 -9.05 -3.00 4.07
CA PRO A 133 -8.51 -1.76 4.63
C PRO A 133 -7.12 -1.90 5.25
N ILE A 134 -6.81 -3.03 5.91
CA ILE A 134 -5.47 -3.27 6.49
C ILE A 134 -4.41 -3.33 5.41
N VAL A 135 -4.64 -4.12 4.35
CA VAL A 135 -3.71 -4.26 3.22
C VAL A 135 -3.45 -2.90 2.58
N ASN A 136 -4.53 -2.16 2.33
CA ASN A 136 -4.51 -0.81 1.78
C ASN A 136 -3.68 0.15 2.64
N PHE A 137 -3.95 0.20 3.94
CA PHE A 137 -3.23 1.04 4.88
C PHE A 137 -1.75 0.67 4.99
N ALA A 138 -1.44 -0.63 5.14
CA ALA A 138 -0.08 -1.14 5.26
C ALA A 138 0.75 -0.86 3.99
N THR A 139 0.13 -0.97 2.81
CA THR A 139 0.77 -0.65 1.52
C THR A 139 1.17 0.82 1.45
N LEU A 140 0.29 1.73 1.90
CA LEU A 140 0.59 3.16 1.99
C LEU A 140 1.69 3.44 3.02
N CYS A 141 1.65 2.82 4.21
CA CYS A 141 2.70 2.97 5.22
C CYS A 141 4.08 2.57 4.67
N LEU A 142 4.15 1.52 3.85
CA LEU A 142 5.40 1.07 3.23
C LEU A 142 6.02 2.13 2.30
N ALA A 143 5.22 3.06 1.76
CA ALA A 143 5.73 4.20 0.98
C ALA A 143 6.51 5.21 1.83
N PHE A 144 6.22 5.28 3.15
CA PHE A 144 6.85 6.21 4.08
C PHE A 144 8.06 5.61 4.82
N VAL A 145 8.30 4.29 4.74
CA VAL A 145 9.43 3.64 5.44
C VAL A 145 10.80 4.27 5.10
N PRO A 146 11.12 4.62 3.83
CA PRO A 146 12.38 5.27 3.49
C PRO A 146 12.59 6.62 4.19
N VAL A 147 11.51 7.34 4.46
CA VAL A 147 11.51 8.61 5.20
C VAL A 147 11.94 8.38 6.65
N VAL A 148 11.33 7.39 7.31
CA VAL A 148 11.64 7.03 8.70
C VAL A 148 13.09 6.58 8.82
N ALA A 149 13.55 5.73 7.90
CA ALA A 149 14.93 5.26 7.86
C ALA A 149 15.93 6.42 7.68
N TYR A 150 15.63 7.39 6.81
CA TYR A 150 16.47 8.57 6.62
C TYR A 150 16.63 9.38 7.91
N PHE A 151 15.53 9.65 8.63
CA PHE A 151 15.59 10.40 9.89
C PHE A 151 16.34 9.65 10.98
N GLN A 152 16.18 8.33 11.08
CA GLN A 152 16.93 7.50 12.03
C GLN A 152 18.44 7.55 11.74
N LEU A 153 18.85 7.44 10.48
CA LEU A 153 20.25 7.52 10.08
C LEU A 153 20.85 8.92 10.31
N LYS A 154 20.05 9.98 10.13
CA LYS A 154 20.46 11.36 10.42
C LYS A 154 20.64 11.58 11.93
N HIS A 155 19.72 11.09 12.73
CA HIS A 155 19.79 11.18 14.19
C HIS A 155 21.00 10.43 14.74
N LYS A 156 21.24 9.20 14.25
CA LYS A 156 22.40 8.41 14.66
C LYS A 156 23.72 9.12 14.33
N ARG A 157 23.86 9.67 13.12
CA ARG A 157 25.05 10.47 12.74
C ARG A 157 25.27 11.69 13.62
N MET A 158 24.19 12.36 14.05
CA MET A 158 24.29 13.50 14.98
C MET A 158 24.76 13.06 16.37
N GLN A 159 24.30 11.89 16.85
CA GLN A 159 24.75 11.33 18.13
C GLN A 159 26.23 10.90 18.07
N ASP A 160 26.64 10.22 17.00
CA ASP A 160 28.01 9.75 16.82
C ASP A 160 28.99 10.93 16.72
N GLY A 161 28.66 11.98 15.95
CA GLY A 161 29.49 13.19 15.86
C GLY A 161 29.54 14.01 17.16
N ALA A 162 28.47 13.99 17.97
CA ALA A 162 28.49 14.60 19.30
C ALA A 162 29.43 13.85 20.26
N LEU A 163 29.46 12.51 20.20
CA LEU A 163 30.36 11.68 21.02
C LEU A 163 31.83 11.89 20.65
N GLU A 164 32.18 11.93 19.36
CA GLU A 164 33.56 12.21 18.92
C GLU A 164 34.05 13.59 19.40
N SER A 165 33.18 14.60 19.41
CA SER A 165 33.54 15.95 19.89
C SER A 165 33.83 16.01 21.40
N ILE A 166 33.26 15.09 22.19
CA ILE A 166 33.51 14.97 23.64
C ILE A 166 34.83 14.22 23.90
N GLU A 167 35.19 13.23 23.07
CA GLU A 167 36.45 12.49 23.21
C GLU A 167 37.67 13.33 22.81
N VAL A 168 37.56 14.17 21.78
CA VAL A 168 38.66 15.06 21.33
C VAL A 168 38.90 16.23 22.30
N GLY A 169 37.91 16.59 23.12
CA GLY A 169 38.00 17.66 24.12
C GLY A 169 38.56 17.24 25.48
N ARG A 170 38.90 15.96 25.68
CA ARG A 170 39.53 15.41 26.89
C ARG A 170 41.02 15.15 26.68
#